data_AF-A0A5B7IXD9-F1
#
_entry.id   AF-A0A5B7IXD9-F1
#
_cell.length_a   1.000
_cell.length_b   1.000
_cell.length_c   1.000
_cell.angle_alpha   90.00
_cell.angle_beta   90.00
_cell.angle_gamma   90.00
#
_symmetry.space_group_name_H-M   'P 1'
#
loop_
_entity.id
_entity.type
_entity.pdbx_description
1 polymer ?
#
loop_
_entity_poly.entity_id
_entity_poly.type
_entity_poly.pdbx_seq_one_letter_code
_entity_poly.pdbx_strand_id
1 'polypeptide(L)'
;MATKSPSASPTGGDTPKRARKTHTLEERLEVLDRAEKGQQNSVIQAALGMNEATVRCIKRNATKIQELAMRFFSKKNNKRKNSNR
;
A
#
# COMPACT_ATOMS: atom_id res chain seq x y z
N MET A 1 -5.90 -55.58 -7.57
CA MET A 1 -5.54 -55.13 -6.20
C MET A 1 -4.89 -53.76 -6.33
N ALA A 2 -5.52 -52.68 -5.89
CA ALA A 2 -4.97 -51.33 -5.99
C ALA A 2 -4.52 -50.86 -4.60
N THR A 3 -3.22 -50.70 -4.40
CA THR A 3 -2.64 -50.12 -3.18
C THR A 3 -2.84 -48.61 -3.21
N LYS A 4 -3.70 -48.10 -2.33
CA LYS A 4 -3.84 -46.65 -2.10
C LYS A 4 -2.56 -46.13 -1.43
N SER A 5 -1.83 -45.27 -2.13
CA SER A 5 -0.66 -44.56 -1.58
C SER A 5 -1.12 -43.57 -0.49
N PRO A 6 -0.54 -43.55 0.72
CA PRO A 6 -0.83 -42.51 1.69
C PRO A 6 -0.03 -41.27 1.30
N SER A 7 -0.66 -40.33 0.58
CA SER A 7 -0.11 -38.98 0.39
C SER A 7 -0.37 -38.17 1.67
N ALA A 8 0.40 -38.46 2.73
CA ALA A 8 0.49 -37.57 3.88
C ALA A 8 1.41 -36.41 3.51
N SER A 9 0.83 -35.37 2.90
CA SER A 9 1.53 -34.08 2.75
C SER A 9 1.84 -33.55 4.15
N PRO A 10 3.11 -33.21 4.48
CA PRO A 10 3.43 -32.70 5.78
C PRO A 10 2.67 -31.40 6.01
N THR A 11 1.95 -31.41 7.12
CA THR A 11 1.21 -30.32 7.75
C THR A 11 1.95 -29.01 7.58
N GLY A 12 1.24 -28.01 7.06
CA GLY A 12 1.78 -26.70 6.72
C GLY A 12 2.65 -26.15 7.85
N GLY A 13 3.89 -25.80 7.49
CA GLY A 13 4.82 -25.19 8.43
C GLY A 13 4.21 -23.95 9.07
N ASP A 14 4.29 -23.90 10.39
CA ASP A 14 3.94 -22.79 11.29
C ASP A 14 4.87 -21.57 11.07
N THR A 15 5.20 -21.24 9.83
CA THR A 15 5.90 -20.00 9.51
C THR A 15 4.94 -18.84 9.80
N PRO A 16 5.30 -17.89 10.69
CA PRO A 16 4.46 -16.74 10.95
C PRO A 16 4.13 -16.04 9.63
N LYS A 17 2.84 -15.90 9.33
CA LYS A 17 2.36 -15.25 8.11
C LYS A 17 2.98 -13.86 8.04
N ARG A 18 3.79 -13.60 7.01
CA ARG A 18 4.53 -12.33 6.87
C ARG A 18 3.58 -11.15 7.06
N ALA A 19 3.87 -10.29 8.04
CA ALA A 19 3.08 -9.09 8.30
C ALA A 19 3.00 -8.24 7.03
N ARG A 20 1.77 -7.85 6.66
CA ARG A 20 1.56 -6.97 5.49
C ARG A 20 2.11 -5.59 5.83
N LYS A 21 3.07 -5.10 5.04
CA LYS A 21 3.50 -3.71 5.12
C LYS A 21 2.33 -2.80 4.72
N THR A 22 1.96 -1.88 5.60
CA THR A 22 0.95 -0.86 5.33
C THR A 22 1.64 0.44 4.94
N HIS A 23 1.36 0.94 3.74
CA HIS A 23 1.88 2.23 3.29
C HIS A 23 1.02 3.38 3.82
N THR A 24 1.65 4.43 4.35
CA THR A 24 0.99 5.62 4.85
C THR A 24 0.34 6.43 3.72
N LEU A 25 -0.51 7.39 4.07
CA LEU A 25 -1.09 8.30 3.09
C LEU A 25 -0.01 9.15 2.40
N GLU A 26 1.00 9.58 3.15
CA GLU A 26 2.10 10.42 2.65
C GLU A 26 2.92 9.66 1.60
N GLU A 27 3.31 8.41 1.89
CA GLU A 27 4.03 7.56 0.94
C GLU A 27 3.22 7.33 -0.36
N ARG A 28 1.91 7.15 -0.24
CA ARG A 28 1.03 6.98 -1.42
C ARG A 28 0.95 8.25 -2.25
N LEU A 29 0.90 9.42 -1.61
CA LEU A 29 0.90 10.71 -2.31
C LEU A 29 2.24 10.97 -3.00
N GLU A 30 3.35 10.60 -2.37
CA GLU A 30 4.69 10.73 -2.96
C GLU A 30 4.85 9.86 -4.22
N VAL A 31 4.29 8.64 -4.22
CA VAL A 31 4.22 7.80 -5.43
C VAL A 31 3.47 8.51 -6.57
N LEU A 32 2.36 9.19 -6.26
CA LEU A 32 1.57 9.89 -7.27
C LEU A 32 2.32 11.11 -7.83
N ASP A 33 2.92 11.93 -6.97
CA ASP A 33 3.73 13.09 -7.36
C ASP A 33 4.90 12.68 -8.27
N ARG A 34 5.62 11.62 -7.92
CA ARG A 34 6.71 11.07 -8.76
C ARG A 34 6.21 10.51 -10.09
N ALA A 35 5.03 9.87 -10.10
CA ALA A 35 4.41 9.38 -11.33
C ALA A 35 3.95 10.53 -12.24
N GLU A 36 3.42 11.61 -11.68
CA GLU A 36 3.05 12.84 -12.42
C GLU A 36 4.28 13.52 -13.03
N LYS A 37 5.44 13.48 -12.34
CA LYS A 37 6.75 13.90 -12.87
C LYS A 37 7.29 13.00 -13.99
N GLY A 38 6.55 11.97 -14.40
CA GLY A 38 6.92 11.07 -15.50
C GLY A 38 7.96 10.02 -15.12
N GLN A 39 8.23 9.80 -13.83
CA GLN A 39 9.19 8.78 -13.41
C GLN A 39 8.66 7.37 -13.72
N GLN A 40 9.55 6.50 -14.19
CA GLN A 40 9.22 5.09 -14.44
C GLN A 40 8.93 4.36 -13.12
N ASN A 41 8.06 3.34 -13.16
CA ASN A 41 7.69 2.59 -11.97
C ASN A 41 8.90 1.94 -11.27
N SER A 42 9.89 1.48 -12.03
CA SER A 42 11.15 0.90 -11.51
C SER A 42 11.96 1.92 -10.69
N VAL A 43 12.00 3.18 -11.14
CA VAL A 43 12.67 4.28 -10.44
C VAL A 43 11.94 4.61 -9.14
N ILE A 44 10.61 4.71 -9.19
CA ILE A 44 9.78 4.96 -8.00
C ILE A 44 9.91 3.82 -6.99
N GLN A 45 9.92 2.57 -7.48
CA GLN A 45 10.13 1.37 -6.69
C GLN A 45 11.46 1.43 -5.93
N ALA A 46 12.55 1.71 -6.64
CA ALA A 46 13.89 1.79 -6.06
C ALA A 46 13.99 2.94 -5.04
N ALA A 47 13.40 4.10 -5.34
CA ALA A 47 13.47 5.27 -4.47
C ALA A 47 12.69 5.10 -3.16
N LEU A 48 11.57 4.39 -3.18
CA LEU A 48 10.68 4.24 -2.02
C LEU A 48 10.75 2.84 -1.36
N GLY A 49 11.58 1.93 -1.89
CA GLY A 49 11.70 0.56 -1.39
C GLY A 49 10.39 -0.23 -1.45
N MET A 50 9.50 0.11 -2.40
CA MET A 50 8.19 -0.52 -2.56
C MET A 50 8.27 -1.68 -3.57
N ASN A 51 7.21 -2.46 -3.70
CA ASN A 51 7.09 -3.43 -4.80
C ASN A 51 6.45 -2.75 -6.02
N GLU A 52 6.84 -3.13 -7.25
CA GLU A 52 6.29 -2.53 -8.47
C GLU A 52 4.77 -2.67 -8.56
N ALA A 53 4.25 -3.84 -8.16
CA ALA A 53 2.81 -4.10 -8.12
C ALA A 53 2.09 -3.13 -7.17
N THR A 54 2.73 -2.75 -6.07
CA THR A 54 2.20 -1.75 -5.13
C THR A 54 2.15 -0.38 -5.78
N VAL A 55 3.22 0.04 -6.46
CA VAL A 55 3.28 1.32 -7.20
C VAL A 55 2.15 1.38 -8.23
N ARG A 56 1.96 0.31 -9.01
CA ARG A 56 0.86 0.21 -9.99
C ARG A 56 -0.52 0.30 -9.32
N CYS A 57 -0.70 -0.37 -8.18
CA CYS A 57 -1.96 -0.35 -7.42
C CYS A 57 -2.27 1.06 -6.88
N ILE A 58 -1.27 1.78 -6.39
CA ILE A 58 -1.40 3.15 -5.91
C ILE A 58 -1.84 4.06 -7.07
N LYS A 59 -1.17 3.97 -8.24
CA LYS A 59 -1.53 4.74 -9.44
C LYS A 59 -2.98 4.50 -9.88
N ARG A 60 -3.44 3.23 -9.86
CA ARG A 60 -4.85 2.89 -10.18
C ARG A 60 -5.86 3.51 -9.21
N ASN A 61 -5.47 3.71 -7.95
CA ASN A 61 -6.33 4.27 -6.90
C ASN A 61 -6.09 5.77 -6.66
N ALA A 62 -5.42 6.47 -7.58
CA ALA A 62 -5.00 7.86 -7.39
C ALA A 62 -6.13 8.79 -6.92
N THR A 63 -7.29 8.72 -7.56
CA THR A 63 -8.47 9.54 -7.24
C THR A 63 -8.93 9.38 -5.80
N LYS A 64 -9.06 8.13 -5.33
CA LYS A 64 -9.46 7.80 -3.95
C LYS A 64 -8.43 8.28 -2.93
N ILE A 65 -7.14 8.19 -3.28
CA ILE A 65 -6.04 8.64 -2.41
C ILE A 65 -6.05 10.16 -2.28
N GLN A 66 -6.27 10.87 -3.39
CA GLN A 66 -6.41 12.33 -3.40
C GLN A 66 -7.63 12.78 -2.58
N GLU A 67 -8.79 12.14 -2.76
CA GLU A 67 -10.00 12.44 -1.98
C GLU A 67 -9.77 12.22 -0.47
N LEU A 68 -9.13 11.11 -0.11
CA LEU A 68 -8.77 10.81 1.28
C LEU A 68 -7.81 11.87 1.85
N ALA A 69 -6.85 12.33 1.05
CA ALA A 69 -5.95 13.42 1.42
C ALA A 69 -6.70 14.73 1.65
N MET A 70 -7.57 15.13 0.73
CA MET A 70 -8.40 16.34 0.87
C MET A 70 -9.23 16.29 2.16
N ARG A 71 -9.87 15.16 2.46
CA ARG A 71 -10.68 14.98 3.67
C ARG A 71 -9.84 15.04 4.94
N PHE A 72 -8.64 14.45 4.91
CA PHE A 72 -7.70 14.47 6.03
C PHE A 72 -7.23 15.89 6.35
N PHE A 73 -6.80 16.64 5.34
CA PHE A 73 -6.35 18.03 5.51
C PHE A 73 -7.50 18.96 5.93
N SER A 74 -8.70 18.77 5.37
CA SER A 74 -9.89 19.53 5.75
C SER A 74 -10.26 19.34 7.23
N LYS A 75 -10.21 18.10 7.74
CA LYS A 75 -10.48 17.81 9.15
C LYS A 75 -9.45 18.45 10.08
N LYS A 76 -8.17 18.43 9.70
CA LYS A 76 -7.06 19.05 10.47
C LYS A 76 -7.25 20.56 10.60
N ASN A 77 -7.70 21.22 9.54
CA ASN A 77 -7.93 22.67 9.54
C ASN A 77 -9.16 23.07 10.38
N ASN A 78 -10.22 22.26 10.39
CA ASN A 78 -11.42 22.55 11.18
C ASN A 78 -11.19 22.36 12.69
N LYS A 79 -10.41 21.33 13.09
CA LYS A 79 -10.04 21.11 14.50
C LYS A 79 -9.24 22.28 15.10
N ARG A 80 -8.34 22.89 14.33
CA ARG A 80 -7.54 24.05 14.78
C ARG A 80 -8.38 25.29 15.05
N LYS A 81 -9.43 25.52 14.25
CA LYS A 81 -10.33 26.66 14.43
C LYS A 81 -11.20 26.54 15.69
N ASN A 82 -11.57 25.32 16.08
CA ASN A 82 -12.45 25.10 17.24
C ASN A 82 -11.71 24.93 18.58
N SER A 83 -10.38 24.88 18.56
CA SER A 83 -9.54 24.82 19.76
C SER A 83 -9.03 26.20 20.21
N ASN A 84 -9.32 27.23 19.43
CA ASN A 84 -8.85 28.61 19.65
C ASN A 84 -10.00 29.54 20.11
N ARG A 85 -11.08 28.95 20.64
CA ARG A 85 -12.26 29.64 21.14
C ARG A 85 -12.48 29.29 22.60
#